data_AF-A0A3C0W7X3-F1
#
_entry.id   AF-A0A3C0W7X3-F1
#
_cell.length_a   1.000
_cell.length_b   1.000
_cell.length_c   1.000
_cell.angle_alpha   90.00
_cell.angle_beta   90.00
_cell.angle_gamma   90.00
#
_symmetry.space_group_name_H-M   'P 1'
#
loop_
_entity.id
_entity.type
_entity.pdbx_description
1 polymer ?
#
loop_
_entity_poly.entity_id
_entity_poly.type
_entity_poly.pdbx_seq_one_letter_code
_entity_poly.pdbx_strand_id
1 'polypeptide(L)'
;MTYTATDPTGRASLDGARGLAGIRIGIGLAQGLILYLLYRSASDSEALTWPATQPPLFAALVLAALFAPVMLLAGVGRMEWRALALWGAVAAAVLALMGWHDAAQQTRDYFHPPYLNFPILAFSAAALFIAHHLIVPAVAARRWIADFDDYFDTAWKAGVQLVLSLGFTGAFWLLLFLGAALFRVIGLSFLADLIDEKWFSIPVTCLVFAVAVQLTDVRGGLTRGVRTVALMLLSWLLLVITVLVAGFLAALPFTGLDGLWKTGSATALVLSAAAALIVLINTAYQDGREDNLPPVALRWGVRVASVLLTPLILIAIWGLSLRIGQHGLTPDRIIASACALVGLLYAAGYGWAALSPLWRRTAWMKPLERTNVLAAVLTVLVILALFSPLADPARLSVNDQMARLKRGAVSAARFDYAFLRYDAGKAGRAALAELAKSSEAEVARHAKAAQASTSRYDLPDATTPPRTPKIAPWPADKPLPAAFLAPTAPPDPRYACNSDDNCLAAQRDLNGDGRDEILLATAYRIALFAQDADGRWTHQGDYQVPHCPGPGGRDLREALKHPDLKPAASPWPDLNMGELTGRLQPETVCPKSAVVNP
;
A
#
# COMPACT_ATOMS: atom_id res chain seq x y z
N MET A 1 -32.23 43.99 -20.13
CA MET A 1 -32.84 43.09 -19.14
C MET A 1 -33.95 42.33 -19.83
N THR A 2 -33.66 41.10 -20.24
CA THR A 2 -34.65 40.14 -20.73
C THR A 2 -34.51 38.91 -19.87
N TYR A 3 -35.47 38.76 -18.96
CA TYR A 3 -35.58 37.67 -18.01
C TYR A 3 -35.94 36.41 -18.80
N THR A 4 -34.96 35.54 -19.07
CA THR A 4 -35.24 34.19 -19.56
C THR A 4 -35.94 33.42 -18.43
N ALA A 5 -37.24 33.22 -18.59
CA ALA A 5 -38.06 32.40 -17.71
C ALA A 5 -37.46 31.00 -17.60
N THR A 6 -37.04 30.63 -16.39
CA THR A 6 -36.73 29.25 -16.02
C THR A 6 -38.00 28.41 -16.13
N ASP A 7 -38.01 27.43 -17.02
CA ASP A 7 -39.06 26.41 -17.15
C ASP A 7 -39.23 25.65 -15.82
N PRO A 8 -40.40 25.74 -15.16
CA PRO A 8 -40.64 25.14 -13.85
C PRO A 8 -40.87 23.62 -13.91
N THR A 9 -40.95 23.01 -15.10
CA THR A 9 -41.30 21.59 -15.24
C THR A 9 -40.11 20.66 -15.49
N GLY A 10 -38.91 21.21 -15.71
CA GLY A 10 -37.69 20.42 -15.90
C GLY A 10 -37.70 19.47 -17.12
N ARG A 11 -38.75 19.47 -17.95
CA ARG A 11 -38.92 18.48 -19.04
C ARG A 11 -37.97 18.72 -20.21
N ALA A 12 -37.63 19.96 -20.53
CA ALA A 12 -36.60 20.28 -21.53
C ALA A 12 -35.18 19.87 -21.07
N SER A 13 -34.94 19.77 -19.76
CA SER A 13 -33.67 19.25 -19.21
C SER A 13 -33.52 17.73 -19.36
N LEU A 14 -34.62 16.99 -19.60
CA LEU A 14 -34.62 15.53 -19.69
C LEU A 14 -34.13 15.01 -21.04
N ASP A 15 -34.36 15.72 -22.15
CA ASP A 15 -33.93 15.26 -23.48
C ASP A 15 -32.41 15.38 -23.68
N GLY A 16 -31.78 16.45 -23.14
CA GLY A 16 -30.32 16.53 -23.02
C GLY A 16 -29.75 15.52 -22.03
N ALA A 17 -30.47 15.23 -20.94
CA ALA A 17 -30.06 14.23 -19.94
C ALA A 17 -30.15 12.79 -20.47
N ARG A 18 -31.08 12.48 -21.39
CA ARG A 18 -31.22 11.15 -22.02
C ARG A 18 -30.01 10.80 -22.88
N GLY A 19 -29.51 11.75 -23.67
CA GLY A 19 -28.30 11.56 -24.49
C GLY A 19 -27.04 11.32 -23.64
N LEU A 20 -26.86 12.11 -22.58
CA LEU A 20 -25.71 11.97 -21.66
C LEU A 20 -25.77 10.66 -20.87
N ALA A 21 -26.95 10.23 -20.43
CA ALA A 21 -27.14 8.96 -19.74
C ALA A 21 -26.73 7.77 -20.63
N GLY A 22 -27.18 7.76 -21.89
CA GLY A 22 -26.82 6.71 -22.85
C GLY A 22 -25.30 6.62 -23.07
N ILE A 23 -24.61 7.76 -23.21
CA ILE A 23 -23.16 7.81 -23.38
C ILE A 23 -22.44 7.24 -22.15
N ARG A 24 -22.81 7.68 -20.93
CA ARG A 24 -22.16 7.21 -19.70
C ARG A 24 -22.38 5.72 -19.46
N ILE A 25 -23.60 5.22 -19.69
CA ILE A 25 -23.91 3.79 -19.62
C ILE A 25 -23.07 3.02 -20.64
N GLY A 26 -22.97 3.53 -21.88
CA GLY A 26 -22.12 2.94 -22.92
C GLY A 26 -20.64 2.86 -22.52
N ILE A 27 -20.10 3.90 -21.89
CA ILE A 27 -18.73 3.91 -21.35
C ILE A 27 -18.57 2.84 -20.26
N GLY A 28 -19.51 2.74 -19.32
CA GLY A 28 -19.47 1.75 -18.24
C GLY A 28 -19.54 0.30 -18.75
N LEU A 29 -20.41 0.04 -19.73
CA LEU A 29 -20.52 -1.27 -20.38
C LEU A 29 -19.25 -1.63 -21.16
N ALA A 30 -18.72 -0.69 -21.95
CA ALA A 30 -17.48 -0.90 -22.69
C ALA A 30 -16.30 -1.17 -21.75
N GLN A 31 -16.17 -0.38 -20.68
CA GLN A 31 -15.18 -0.60 -19.64
C GLN A 31 -15.30 -2.00 -19.03
N GLY A 32 -16.52 -2.37 -18.63
CA GLY A 32 -16.83 -3.67 -18.06
C GLY A 32 -16.45 -4.84 -18.97
N LEU A 33 -16.81 -4.75 -20.25
CA LEU A 33 -16.48 -5.74 -21.26
C LEU A 33 -14.96 -5.86 -21.46
N ILE A 34 -14.25 -4.73 -21.60
CA ILE A 34 -12.79 -4.72 -21.78
C ILE A 34 -12.10 -5.35 -20.57
N LEU A 35 -12.49 -4.95 -19.35
CA LEU A 35 -11.90 -5.51 -18.12
C LEU A 35 -12.22 -7.00 -17.96
N TYR A 36 -13.41 -7.44 -18.35
CA TYR A 36 -13.75 -8.87 -18.36
C TYR A 36 -12.91 -9.65 -19.38
N LEU A 37 -12.71 -9.13 -20.59
CA LEU A 37 -11.87 -9.78 -21.60
C LEU A 37 -10.41 -9.87 -21.14
N LEU A 38 -9.89 -8.82 -20.50
CA LEU A 38 -8.57 -8.84 -19.87
C LEU A 38 -8.51 -9.87 -18.75
N TYR A 39 -9.48 -9.88 -17.83
CA TYR A 39 -9.57 -10.90 -16.77
C TYR A 39 -9.56 -12.31 -17.35
N ARG A 40 -10.41 -12.59 -18.34
CA ARG A 40 -10.50 -13.90 -18.99
C ARG A 40 -9.19 -14.32 -19.64
N SER A 41 -8.44 -13.37 -20.19
CA SER A 41 -7.14 -13.69 -20.78
C SER A 41 -6.10 -14.17 -19.75
N ALA A 42 -6.31 -13.80 -18.49
CA ALA A 42 -5.42 -14.05 -17.35
C ALA A 42 -5.98 -15.04 -16.31
N SER A 43 -7.21 -15.52 -16.47
CA SER A 43 -7.92 -16.27 -15.43
C SER A 43 -7.45 -17.71 -15.25
N ASP A 44 -6.86 -18.29 -16.30
CA ASP A 44 -6.25 -19.60 -16.26
C ASP A 44 -4.72 -19.43 -16.18
N SER A 45 -4.14 -19.76 -15.03
CA SER A 45 -2.70 -19.67 -14.81
C SER A 45 -1.89 -20.70 -15.61
N GLU A 46 -2.52 -21.80 -16.02
CA GLU A 46 -1.89 -22.85 -16.83
C GLU A 46 -2.03 -22.56 -18.34
N ALA A 47 -3.05 -21.79 -18.74
CA ALA A 47 -3.34 -21.44 -20.14
C ALA A 47 -3.63 -19.95 -20.36
N LEU A 48 -2.67 -19.08 -20.07
CA LEU A 48 -2.76 -17.65 -20.40
C LEU A 48 -3.01 -17.43 -21.89
N THR A 49 -3.93 -16.53 -22.23
CA THR A 49 -4.21 -16.12 -23.61
C THR A 49 -3.81 -14.66 -23.84
N TRP A 50 -3.68 -14.25 -25.10
CA TRP A 50 -3.35 -12.85 -25.42
C TRP A 50 -4.46 -11.91 -24.90
N PRO A 51 -4.13 -10.76 -24.27
CA PRO A 51 -2.79 -10.18 -24.09
C PRO A 51 -2.04 -10.58 -22.80
N ALA A 52 -2.59 -11.42 -21.92
CA ALA A 52 -1.95 -11.81 -20.66
C ALA A 52 -0.60 -12.53 -20.84
N THR A 53 -0.38 -13.15 -22.00
CA THR A 53 0.92 -13.72 -22.40
C THR A 53 2.04 -12.67 -22.53
N GLN A 54 1.70 -11.38 -22.62
CA GLN A 54 2.65 -10.28 -22.66
C GLN A 54 2.41 -9.35 -21.46
N PRO A 55 3.07 -9.58 -20.31
CA PRO A 55 2.79 -8.86 -19.08
C PRO A 55 2.87 -7.32 -19.17
N PRO A 56 3.84 -6.71 -19.89
CA PRO A 56 3.85 -5.26 -20.07
C PRO A 56 2.63 -4.72 -20.84
N LEU A 57 2.23 -5.41 -21.90
CA LEU A 57 1.04 -5.05 -22.67
C LEU A 57 -0.22 -5.23 -21.83
N PHE A 58 -0.33 -6.34 -21.10
CA PHE A 58 -1.44 -6.62 -20.22
C PHE A 58 -1.61 -5.52 -19.15
N ALA A 59 -0.54 -5.20 -18.42
CA ALA A 59 -0.54 -4.17 -17.39
C ALA A 59 -0.90 -2.78 -17.95
N ALA A 60 -0.38 -2.44 -19.14
CA ALA A 60 -0.73 -1.22 -19.86
C ALA A 60 -2.24 -1.13 -20.15
N LEU A 61 -2.80 -2.21 -20.70
CA LEU A 61 -4.23 -2.28 -21.03
C LEU A 61 -5.11 -2.26 -19.77
N VAL A 62 -4.74 -2.99 -18.72
CA VAL A 62 -5.48 -3.00 -17.45
C VAL A 62 -5.50 -1.61 -16.83
N LEU A 63 -4.35 -0.94 -16.72
CA LEU A 63 -4.28 0.38 -16.08
C LEU A 63 -5.06 1.45 -16.87
N ALA A 64 -4.97 1.42 -18.19
CA ALA A 64 -5.74 2.30 -19.07
C ALA A 64 -7.26 2.00 -18.99
N ALA A 65 -7.66 0.74 -19.07
CA ALA A 65 -9.06 0.33 -19.00
C ALA A 65 -9.69 0.56 -17.62
N LEU A 66 -8.89 0.51 -16.55
CA LEU A 66 -9.36 0.77 -15.19
C LEU A 66 -9.68 2.26 -14.97
N PHE A 67 -8.83 3.16 -15.48
CA PHE A 67 -8.88 4.58 -15.10
C PHE A 67 -9.35 5.54 -16.19
N ALA A 68 -9.03 5.31 -17.47
CA ALA A 68 -9.43 6.23 -18.54
C ALA A 68 -10.96 6.35 -18.71
N PRO A 69 -11.76 5.26 -18.63
CA PRO A 69 -13.22 5.36 -18.66
C PRO A 69 -13.80 6.17 -17.49
N VAL A 70 -13.21 6.07 -16.29
CA VAL A 70 -13.64 6.86 -15.12
C VAL A 70 -13.45 8.36 -15.38
N MET A 71 -12.33 8.75 -16.00
CA MET A 71 -12.10 10.12 -16.44
C MET A 71 -13.08 10.55 -17.54
N LEU A 72 -13.44 9.67 -18.48
CA LEU A 72 -14.44 9.98 -19.50
C LEU A 72 -15.82 10.22 -18.87
N LEU A 73 -16.23 9.37 -17.91
CA LEU A 73 -17.48 9.55 -17.17
C LEU A 73 -17.56 10.92 -16.48
N ALA A 74 -16.44 11.39 -15.91
CA ALA A 74 -16.34 12.69 -15.26
C ALA A 74 -16.32 13.88 -16.24
N GLY A 75 -15.78 13.70 -17.46
CA GLY A 75 -15.67 14.75 -18.47
C GLY A 75 -16.86 14.88 -19.43
N VAL A 76 -17.62 13.80 -19.67
CA VAL A 76 -18.81 13.81 -20.53
C VAL A 76 -19.84 14.82 -20.01
N GLY A 77 -20.28 15.71 -20.90
CA GLY A 77 -21.21 16.80 -20.60
C GLY A 77 -20.56 18.06 -20.01
N ARG A 78 -19.26 18.02 -19.69
CA ARG A 78 -18.49 19.15 -19.12
C ARG A 78 -17.40 19.68 -20.05
N MET A 79 -17.03 18.93 -21.08
CA MET A 79 -16.04 19.31 -22.08
C MET A 79 -16.61 19.14 -23.50
N GLU A 80 -16.12 19.96 -24.45
CA GLU A 80 -16.36 19.71 -25.86
C GLU A 80 -15.79 18.35 -26.27
N TRP A 81 -16.50 17.62 -27.14
CA TRP A 81 -16.15 16.24 -27.49
C TRP A 81 -14.72 16.09 -28.02
N ARG A 82 -14.20 17.08 -28.77
CA ARG A 82 -12.83 17.07 -29.31
C ARG A 82 -11.79 17.15 -28.19
N ALA A 83 -12.00 18.06 -27.25
CA ALA A 83 -11.12 18.23 -26.09
C ALA A 83 -11.18 16.99 -25.19
N LEU A 84 -12.37 16.41 -24.99
CA LEU A 84 -12.55 15.18 -24.23
C LEU A 84 -11.86 13.98 -24.91
N ALA A 85 -11.99 13.85 -26.24
CA ALA A 85 -11.36 12.76 -26.99
C ALA A 85 -9.83 12.87 -26.95
N LEU A 86 -9.28 14.07 -27.18
CA LEU A 86 -7.84 14.30 -27.09
C LEU A 86 -7.32 14.04 -25.67
N TRP A 87 -7.98 14.59 -24.65
CA TRP A 87 -7.58 14.36 -23.26
C TRP A 87 -7.70 12.88 -22.87
N GLY A 88 -8.78 12.20 -23.27
CA GLY A 88 -8.97 10.78 -23.05
C GLY A 88 -7.88 9.93 -23.70
N ALA A 89 -7.49 10.26 -24.94
CA ALA A 89 -6.39 9.58 -25.63
C ALA A 89 -5.04 9.79 -24.92
N VAL A 90 -4.74 11.02 -24.51
CA VAL A 90 -3.51 11.34 -23.76
C VAL A 90 -3.49 10.63 -22.41
N ALA A 91 -4.59 10.69 -21.65
CA ALA A 91 -4.70 10.03 -20.35
C ALA A 91 -4.54 8.50 -20.49
N ALA A 92 -5.23 7.88 -21.46
CA ALA A 92 -5.11 6.45 -21.72
C ALA A 92 -3.68 6.05 -22.14
N ALA A 93 -3.02 6.84 -22.99
CA ALA A 93 -1.65 6.59 -23.42
C ALA A 93 -0.66 6.71 -22.24
N VAL A 94 -0.78 7.74 -21.41
CA VAL A 94 0.08 7.93 -20.23
C VAL A 94 -0.10 6.79 -19.22
N LEU A 95 -1.35 6.42 -18.92
CA LEU A 95 -1.65 5.27 -18.05
C LEU A 95 -1.10 3.97 -18.64
N ALA A 96 -1.28 3.74 -19.93
CA ALA A 96 -0.73 2.57 -20.60
C ALA A 96 0.80 2.52 -20.51
N LEU A 97 1.50 3.64 -20.70
CA LEU A 97 2.96 3.71 -20.59
C LEU A 97 3.44 3.48 -19.15
N MET A 98 2.75 4.02 -18.15
CA MET A 98 3.07 3.75 -16.73
C MET A 98 2.88 2.27 -16.40
N GLY A 99 1.76 1.67 -16.80
CA GLY A 99 1.47 0.25 -16.57
C GLY A 99 2.47 -0.66 -17.31
N TRP A 100 2.82 -0.32 -18.55
CA TRP A 100 3.86 -0.99 -19.32
C TRP A 100 5.19 -0.95 -18.57
N HIS A 101 5.62 0.24 -18.12
CA HIS A 101 6.88 0.42 -17.44
C HIS A 101 6.95 -0.38 -16.13
N ASP A 102 5.92 -0.31 -15.28
CA ASP A 102 5.87 -1.04 -14.00
C ASP A 102 6.01 -2.56 -14.21
N ALA A 103 5.25 -3.13 -15.15
CA ALA A 103 5.34 -4.56 -15.44
C ALA A 103 6.64 -4.93 -16.17
N ALA A 104 7.15 -4.07 -17.06
CA ALA A 104 8.39 -4.32 -17.79
C ALA A 104 9.61 -4.36 -16.88
N GLN A 105 9.62 -3.66 -15.75
CA GLN A 105 10.75 -3.64 -14.82
C GLN A 105 10.76 -4.83 -13.85
N GLN A 106 9.65 -5.56 -13.72
CA GLN A 106 9.52 -6.68 -12.80
C GLN A 106 10.17 -7.97 -13.34
N THR A 107 10.70 -8.76 -12.42
CA THR A 107 11.33 -10.07 -12.70
C THR A 107 11.00 -11.09 -11.62
N ARG A 108 9.83 -11.00 -10.96
CA ARG A 108 9.53 -11.87 -9.81
C ARG A 108 9.37 -13.32 -10.27
N ASP A 109 9.84 -14.27 -9.46
CA ASP A 109 9.64 -15.70 -9.75
C ASP A 109 8.17 -16.11 -9.54
N TYR A 110 7.42 -15.33 -8.74
CA TYR A 110 5.96 -15.39 -8.58
C TYR A 110 5.32 -14.16 -9.24
N PHE A 111 5.36 -14.11 -10.57
CA PHE A 111 4.84 -13.02 -11.37
C PHE A 111 3.51 -13.45 -12.00
N HIS A 112 2.41 -13.11 -11.33
CA HIS A 112 1.06 -13.43 -11.77
C HIS A 112 0.27 -12.17 -12.15
N PRO A 113 -0.73 -12.29 -13.04
CA PRO A 113 -1.65 -11.20 -13.34
C PRO A 113 -2.25 -10.60 -12.05
N PRO A 114 -2.46 -9.27 -11.98
CA PRO A 114 -2.45 -8.33 -13.11
C PRO A 114 -1.08 -7.68 -13.41
N TYR A 115 0.02 -8.17 -12.83
CA TYR A 115 1.38 -7.64 -13.04
C TYR A 115 1.59 -6.17 -12.64
N LEU A 116 0.69 -5.61 -11.81
CA LEU A 116 0.73 -4.24 -11.32
C LEU A 116 0.97 -4.22 -9.81
N ASN A 117 1.90 -3.37 -9.35
CA ASN A 117 2.07 -3.15 -7.91
C ASN A 117 0.97 -2.22 -7.35
N PHE A 118 0.66 -2.35 -6.06
CA PHE A 118 -0.34 -1.46 -5.45
C PHE A 118 -0.02 0.05 -5.56
N PRO A 119 1.23 0.51 -5.38
CA PRO A 119 1.56 1.94 -5.51
C PRO A 119 1.18 2.53 -6.88
N ILE A 120 1.40 1.83 -8.00
CA ILE A 120 1.05 2.37 -9.32
C ILE A 120 -0.46 2.61 -9.45
N LEU A 121 -1.30 1.74 -8.87
CA LEU A 121 -2.76 1.94 -8.87
C LEU A 121 -3.14 3.22 -8.12
N ALA A 122 -2.63 3.39 -6.90
CA ALA A 122 -2.94 4.54 -6.05
C ALA A 122 -2.43 5.87 -6.66
N PHE A 123 -1.18 5.89 -7.13
CA PHE A 123 -0.59 7.09 -7.72
C PHE A 123 -1.17 7.43 -9.10
N SER A 124 -1.55 6.44 -9.91
CA SER A 124 -2.24 6.69 -11.18
C SER A 124 -3.63 7.30 -10.96
N ALA A 125 -4.38 6.78 -9.99
CA ALA A 125 -5.67 7.36 -9.60
C ALA A 125 -5.50 8.82 -9.14
N ALA A 126 -4.51 9.09 -8.27
CA ALA A 126 -4.23 10.43 -7.78
C ALA A 126 -3.80 11.39 -8.89
N ALA A 127 -2.83 11.00 -9.74
CA ALA A 127 -2.36 11.82 -10.85
C ALA A 127 -3.46 12.11 -11.87
N LEU A 128 -4.26 11.10 -12.23
CA LEU A 128 -5.39 11.28 -13.14
C LEU A 128 -6.46 12.20 -12.55
N PHE A 129 -6.80 12.02 -11.27
CA PHE A 129 -7.77 12.88 -10.60
C PHE A 129 -7.26 14.33 -10.57
N ILE A 130 -6.02 14.58 -10.17
CA ILE A 130 -5.43 15.92 -10.11
C ILE A 130 -5.36 16.53 -11.52
N ALA A 131 -4.79 15.82 -12.49
CA ALA A 131 -4.65 16.32 -13.85
C ALA A 131 -5.99 16.63 -14.51
N HIS A 132 -6.98 15.74 -14.35
CA HIS A 132 -8.33 15.97 -14.89
C HIS A 132 -8.96 17.25 -14.32
N HIS A 133 -8.84 17.47 -13.01
CA HIS A 133 -9.41 18.65 -12.35
C HIS A 133 -8.58 19.93 -12.53
N LEU A 134 -7.34 19.84 -13.03
CA LEU A 134 -6.58 20.98 -13.56
C LEU A 134 -6.97 21.31 -15.01
N ILE A 135 -7.31 20.31 -15.81
CA ILE A 135 -7.62 20.48 -17.24
C ILE A 135 -9.05 20.95 -17.47
N VAL A 136 -10.04 20.38 -16.78
CA VAL A 136 -11.46 20.71 -17.02
C VAL A 136 -11.75 22.21 -16.85
N PRO A 137 -11.38 22.87 -15.73
CA PRO A 137 -11.60 24.30 -15.56
C PRO A 137 -10.77 25.16 -16.53
N ALA A 138 -9.54 24.75 -16.85
CA ALA A 138 -8.67 25.46 -17.80
C ALA A 138 -9.27 25.48 -19.21
N VAL A 139 -9.79 24.34 -19.67
CA VAL A 139 -10.47 24.20 -20.97
C VAL A 139 -11.76 25.03 -20.98
N ALA A 140 -12.57 24.96 -19.92
CA ALA A 140 -13.82 25.72 -19.81
C ALA A 140 -13.58 27.24 -19.82
N ALA A 141 -12.54 27.70 -19.09
CA ALA A 141 -12.16 29.10 -19.01
C ALA A 141 -11.34 29.59 -20.23
N ARG A 142 -10.94 28.69 -21.14
CA ARG A 142 -10.01 28.95 -22.26
C ARG A 142 -8.72 29.65 -21.80
N ARG A 143 -8.20 29.25 -20.64
CA ARG A 143 -6.97 29.78 -20.02
C ARG A 143 -6.02 28.62 -19.70
N TRP A 144 -4.71 28.88 -19.71
CA TRP A 144 -3.71 27.89 -19.29
C TRP A 144 -3.82 27.53 -17.82
N ILE A 145 -4.18 28.51 -16.98
CA ILE A 145 -4.44 28.36 -15.55
C ILE A 145 -5.77 29.07 -15.28
N ALA A 146 -6.77 28.33 -14.79
CA ALA A 146 -8.06 28.87 -14.39
C ALA A 146 -7.97 29.59 -13.04
N ASP A 147 -9.05 30.26 -12.66
CA ASP A 147 -9.14 30.88 -11.33
C ASP A 147 -9.26 29.78 -10.26
N PHE A 148 -8.71 30.04 -9.06
CA PHE A 148 -8.58 29.00 -8.03
C PHE A 148 -9.93 28.48 -7.53
N ASP A 149 -10.93 29.35 -7.46
CA ASP A 149 -12.28 29.00 -7.08
C ASP A 149 -12.90 27.99 -8.05
N ASP A 150 -12.66 28.12 -9.36
CA ASP A 150 -13.08 27.12 -10.35
C ASP A 150 -12.41 25.76 -10.12
N TYR A 151 -11.12 25.74 -9.79
CA TYR A 151 -10.40 24.51 -9.42
C TYR A 151 -10.97 23.87 -8.16
N PHE A 152 -11.16 24.66 -7.11
CA PHE A 152 -11.69 24.21 -5.84
C PHE A 152 -13.11 23.65 -6.00
N ASP A 153 -13.99 24.39 -6.68
CA ASP A 153 -15.36 23.96 -6.93
C ASP A 153 -15.43 22.66 -7.73
N THR A 154 -14.66 22.57 -8.81
CA THR A 154 -14.68 21.41 -9.71
C THR A 154 -14.13 20.17 -8.99
N ALA A 155 -12.98 20.28 -8.33
CA ALA A 155 -12.34 19.16 -7.64
C ALA A 155 -13.19 18.63 -6.47
N TRP A 156 -13.74 19.51 -5.63
CA TRP A 156 -14.54 19.08 -4.46
C TRP A 156 -15.90 18.51 -4.85
N LYS A 157 -16.57 19.08 -5.86
CA LYS A 157 -17.82 18.49 -6.40
C LYS A 157 -17.57 17.09 -6.95
N ALA A 158 -16.48 16.91 -7.69
CA ALA A 158 -16.12 15.60 -8.23
C ALA A 158 -15.67 14.61 -7.17
N GLY A 159 -14.94 15.04 -6.13
CA GLY A 159 -14.57 14.18 -5.01
C GLY A 159 -15.80 13.62 -4.28
N VAL A 160 -16.77 14.48 -3.98
CA VAL A 160 -18.06 14.06 -3.40
C VAL A 160 -18.83 13.14 -4.35
N GLN A 161 -18.87 13.47 -5.64
CA GLN A 161 -19.53 12.64 -6.65
C GLN A 161 -18.89 11.24 -6.73
N LEU A 162 -17.57 11.16 -6.68
CA LEU A 162 -16.82 9.90 -6.71
C LEU A 162 -17.14 9.04 -5.48
N VAL A 163 -17.10 9.62 -4.26
CA VAL A 163 -17.44 8.91 -3.02
C VAL A 163 -18.89 8.43 -3.03
N LEU A 164 -19.84 9.27 -3.45
CA LEU A 164 -21.25 8.88 -3.57
C LEU A 164 -21.43 7.76 -4.60
N SER A 165 -20.71 7.81 -5.71
CA SER A 165 -20.79 6.78 -6.76
C SER A 165 -20.23 5.45 -6.29
N LEU A 166 -19.06 5.46 -5.63
CA LEU A 166 -18.47 4.27 -5.00
C LEU A 166 -19.37 3.71 -3.91
N GLY A 167 -19.94 4.58 -3.06
CA GLY A 167 -20.88 4.20 -2.01
C GLY A 167 -22.14 3.54 -2.56
N PHE A 168 -22.71 4.08 -3.64
CA PHE A 168 -23.84 3.48 -4.33
C PHE A 168 -23.49 2.11 -4.92
N THR A 169 -22.34 1.97 -5.59
CA THR A 169 -21.86 0.69 -6.12
C THR A 169 -21.65 -0.34 -4.99
N GLY A 170 -21.08 0.08 -3.86
CA GLY A 170 -20.92 -0.78 -2.69
C GLY A 170 -22.26 -1.20 -2.06
N ALA A 171 -23.20 -0.27 -1.91
CA ALA A 171 -24.54 -0.57 -1.41
C ALA A 171 -25.32 -1.52 -2.33
N PHE A 172 -25.18 -1.35 -3.65
CA PHE A 172 -25.74 -2.26 -4.63
C PHE A 172 -25.21 -3.70 -4.43
N TRP A 173 -23.89 -3.85 -4.27
CA TRP A 173 -23.29 -5.15 -3.99
C TRP A 173 -23.73 -5.75 -2.66
N LEU A 174 -23.84 -4.92 -1.60
CA LEU A 174 -24.36 -5.37 -0.30
C LEU A 174 -25.79 -5.93 -0.43
N LEU A 175 -26.66 -5.27 -1.21
CA LEU A 175 -28.01 -5.75 -1.48
C LEU A 175 -28.02 -7.06 -2.27
N LEU A 176 -27.13 -7.21 -3.27
CA LEU A 176 -26.99 -8.47 -4.01
C LEU A 176 -26.52 -9.62 -3.11
N PHE A 177 -25.53 -9.39 -2.25
CA PHE A 177 -25.06 -10.41 -1.30
C PHE A 177 -26.14 -10.80 -0.29
N LEU A 178 -26.91 -9.83 0.21
CA LEU A 178 -28.04 -10.08 1.09
C LEU A 178 -29.11 -10.91 0.37
N GLY A 179 -29.49 -10.54 -0.86
CA GLY A 179 -30.42 -11.32 -1.67
C GLY A 179 -29.92 -12.75 -1.91
N ALA A 180 -28.64 -12.92 -2.21
CA ALA A 180 -28.03 -14.23 -2.41
C ALA A 180 -28.02 -15.07 -1.13
N ALA A 181 -27.82 -14.45 0.04
CA ALA A 181 -27.94 -15.13 1.33
C ALA A 181 -29.40 -15.55 1.61
N LEU A 182 -30.38 -14.68 1.38
CA LEU A 182 -31.80 -14.98 1.55
C LEU A 182 -32.27 -16.13 0.65
N PHE A 183 -31.86 -16.13 -0.63
CA PHE A 183 -32.17 -17.24 -1.53
C PHE A 183 -31.51 -18.55 -1.10
N ARG A 184 -30.27 -18.51 -0.59
CA ARG A 184 -29.58 -19.70 -0.06
C ARG A 184 -30.31 -20.33 1.12
N VAL A 185 -30.93 -19.53 1.99
CA VAL A 185 -31.73 -20.05 3.13
C VAL A 185 -32.90 -20.92 2.68
N ILE A 186 -33.52 -20.60 1.54
CA ILE A 186 -34.62 -21.40 0.97
C ILE A 186 -34.15 -22.44 -0.06
N GLY A 187 -32.84 -22.72 -0.11
CA GLY A 187 -32.25 -23.74 -0.97
C GLY A 187 -31.95 -23.31 -2.40
N LEU A 188 -31.98 -22.01 -2.72
CA LEU A 188 -31.70 -21.47 -4.06
C LEU A 188 -30.30 -20.83 -4.10
N SER A 189 -29.36 -21.42 -4.85
CA SER A 189 -27.98 -20.89 -5.01
C SER A 189 -27.79 -19.98 -6.23
N PHE A 190 -28.76 -19.93 -7.16
CA PHE A 190 -28.56 -19.30 -8.48
C PHE A 190 -28.00 -17.87 -8.43
N LEU A 191 -28.46 -17.05 -7.47
CA LEU A 191 -27.98 -15.67 -7.35
C LEU A 191 -26.56 -15.63 -6.79
N ALA A 192 -26.22 -16.51 -5.86
CA ALA A 192 -24.87 -16.64 -5.33
C ALA A 192 -23.90 -17.10 -6.44
N ASP A 193 -24.32 -18.10 -7.23
CA ASP A 193 -23.54 -18.60 -8.36
C ASP A 193 -23.34 -17.51 -9.41
N LEU A 194 -24.40 -16.76 -9.75
CA LEU A 194 -24.34 -15.66 -10.72
C LEU A 194 -23.43 -14.51 -10.29
N ILE A 195 -23.45 -14.11 -9.01
CA ILE A 195 -22.62 -13.00 -8.54
C ILE A 195 -21.14 -13.36 -8.42
N ASP A 196 -20.81 -14.63 -8.19
CA ASP A 196 -19.42 -15.11 -8.14
C ASP A 196 -18.77 -15.12 -9.53
N GLU A 197 -19.59 -15.31 -10.57
CA GLU A 197 -19.16 -15.30 -11.97
C GLU A 197 -18.57 -13.94 -12.40
N LYS A 198 -17.36 -13.97 -12.96
CA LYS A 198 -16.62 -12.75 -13.36
C LYS A 198 -17.15 -12.10 -14.63
N TRP A 199 -17.81 -12.87 -15.48
CA TRP A 199 -18.52 -12.35 -16.66
C TRP A 199 -19.73 -11.49 -16.26
N PHE A 200 -20.30 -11.72 -15.08
CA PHE A 200 -21.38 -10.91 -14.51
C PHE A 200 -20.82 -9.78 -13.64
N SER A 201 -20.00 -10.11 -12.63
CA SER A 201 -19.58 -9.15 -11.60
C SER A 201 -18.71 -8.01 -12.12
N ILE A 202 -17.78 -8.25 -13.06
CA ILE A 202 -16.91 -7.20 -13.60
C ILE A 202 -17.74 -6.18 -14.42
N PRO A 203 -18.53 -6.59 -15.43
CA PRO A 203 -19.33 -5.64 -16.21
C PRO A 203 -20.40 -4.94 -15.38
N VAL A 204 -21.07 -5.64 -14.48
CA VAL A 204 -22.11 -5.06 -13.61
C VAL A 204 -21.52 -4.01 -12.68
N THR A 205 -20.32 -4.23 -12.12
CA THR A 205 -19.66 -3.21 -11.29
C THR A 205 -19.41 -1.92 -12.07
N CYS A 206 -18.90 -2.02 -13.29
CA CYS A 206 -18.62 -0.85 -14.14
C CYS A 206 -19.92 -0.14 -14.58
N LEU A 207 -20.94 -0.91 -14.95
CA LEU A 207 -22.27 -0.40 -15.30
C LEU A 207 -22.90 0.36 -14.13
N VAL A 208 -22.95 -0.27 -12.94
CA VAL A 208 -23.55 0.31 -11.74
C VAL A 208 -22.79 1.57 -11.33
N PHE A 209 -21.46 1.57 -11.41
CA PHE A 209 -20.66 2.77 -11.17
C PHE A 209 -21.01 3.89 -12.16
N ALA A 210 -21.11 3.61 -13.46
CA ALA A 210 -21.49 4.61 -14.46
C ALA A 210 -22.92 5.15 -14.25
N VAL A 211 -23.86 4.28 -13.86
CA VAL A 211 -25.23 4.68 -13.47
C VAL A 211 -25.19 5.57 -12.23
N ALA A 212 -24.38 5.23 -11.22
CA ALA A 212 -24.23 6.04 -10.02
C ALA A 212 -23.66 7.44 -10.33
N VAL A 213 -22.67 7.53 -11.22
CA VAL A 213 -22.13 8.81 -11.72
C VAL A 213 -23.23 9.62 -12.40
N GLN A 214 -24.06 9.00 -13.24
CA GLN A 214 -25.19 9.67 -13.88
C GLN A 214 -26.23 10.17 -12.86
N LEU A 215 -26.63 9.33 -11.90
CA LEU A 215 -27.63 9.69 -10.89
C LEU A 215 -27.17 10.84 -9.99
N THR A 216 -25.88 10.87 -9.66
CA THR A 216 -25.27 11.91 -8.81
C THR A 216 -25.04 13.23 -9.57
N ASP A 217 -24.86 13.19 -10.89
CA ASP A 217 -24.66 14.38 -11.73
C ASP A 217 -25.97 15.15 -11.96
N VAL A 218 -27.07 14.45 -12.23
CA VAL A 218 -28.38 15.06 -12.52
C VAL A 218 -28.96 15.77 -11.29
N ARG A 219 -28.57 15.37 -10.08
CA ARG A 219 -29.01 15.97 -8.81
C ARG A 219 -28.02 16.98 -8.27
N GLY A 220 -27.66 17.98 -9.07
CA GLY A 220 -26.67 19.01 -8.69
C GLY A 220 -26.99 19.77 -7.38
N GLY A 221 -28.25 19.82 -6.95
CA GLY A 221 -28.63 20.34 -5.62
C GLY A 221 -28.16 19.45 -4.46
N LEU A 222 -28.32 18.12 -4.59
CA LEU A 222 -27.91 17.15 -3.57
C LEU A 222 -26.38 17.15 -3.42
N THR A 223 -25.65 17.08 -4.52
CA THR A 223 -24.18 17.07 -4.50
C THR A 223 -23.60 18.34 -3.89
N ARG A 224 -24.22 19.51 -4.15
CA ARG A 224 -23.86 20.76 -3.48
C ARG A 224 -24.13 20.70 -1.98
N GLY A 225 -25.30 20.24 -1.56
CA GLY A 225 -25.64 20.08 -0.14
C GLY A 225 -24.66 19.16 0.61
N VAL A 226 -24.39 17.96 0.05
CA VAL A 226 -23.44 17.00 0.63
C VAL A 226 -22.04 17.59 0.71
N ARG A 227 -21.57 18.28 -0.35
CA ARG A 227 -20.29 19.00 -0.33
C ARG A 227 -20.23 20.01 0.80
N THR A 228 -21.26 20.86 0.96
CA THR A 228 -21.28 21.87 2.01
C THR A 228 -21.21 21.25 3.40
N VAL A 229 -21.98 20.19 3.66
CA VAL A 229 -21.95 19.48 4.94
C VAL A 229 -20.59 18.83 5.18
N ALA A 230 -20.03 18.14 4.18
CA ALA A 230 -18.73 17.49 4.28
C ALA A 230 -17.61 18.50 4.55
N LEU A 231 -17.58 19.61 3.80
CA LEU A 231 -16.62 20.69 4.01
C LEU A 231 -16.77 21.31 5.38
N MET A 232 -18.00 21.54 5.86
CA MET A 232 -18.25 22.05 7.20
C MET A 232 -17.67 21.11 8.27
N LEU A 233 -18.01 19.81 8.24
CA LEU A 233 -17.52 18.84 9.21
C LEU A 233 -15.99 18.71 9.20
N LEU A 234 -15.39 18.57 8.00
CA LEU A 234 -13.94 18.50 7.84
C LEU A 234 -13.25 19.78 8.33
N SER A 235 -13.83 20.94 8.06
CA SER A 235 -13.29 22.22 8.55
C SER A 235 -13.19 22.23 10.07
N TRP A 236 -14.18 21.70 10.80
CA TRP A 236 -14.11 21.63 12.27
C TRP A 236 -13.11 20.59 12.78
N LEU A 237 -12.90 19.49 12.05
CA LEU A 237 -11.82 18.53 12.34
C LEU A 237 -10.43 19.16 12.24
N LEU A 238 -10.26 20.25 11.48
CA LEU A 238 -9.01 21.02 11.45
C LEU A 238 -8.59 21.46 12.86
N LEU A 239 -9.53 21.91 13.70
CA LEU A 239 -9.20 22.36 15.05
C LEU A 239 -8.64 21.21 15.89
N VAL A 240 -9.27 20.04 15.78
CA VAL A 240 -8.84 18.83 16.51
C VAL A 240 -7.43 18.42 16.09
N ILE A 241 -7.17 18.26 14.79
CA ILE A 241 -5.83 17.87 14.33
C ILE A 241 -4.78 18.94 14.65
N THR A 242 -5.15 20.22 14.62
CA THR A 242 -4.24 21.32 14.96
C THR A 242 -3.81 21.23 16.42
N VAL A 243 -4.73 20.94 17.34
CA VAL A 243 -4.40 20.72 18.76
C VAL A 243 -3.52 19.48 18.94
N LEU A 244 -3.84 18.37 18.26
CA LEU A 244 -3.04 17.14 18.34
C LEU A 244 -1.61 17.35 17.81
N VAL A 245 -1.47 17.99 16.65
CA VAL A 245 -0.16 18.30 16.05
C VAL A 245 0.61 19.30 16.91
N ALA A 246 -0.06 20.33 17.45
CA ALA A 246 0.57 21.28 18.35
C ALA A 246 1.08 20.59 19.62
N GLY A 247 0.25 19.75 20.25
CA GLY A 247 0.61 18.97 21.43
C GLY A 247 1.76 18.00 21.15
N PHE A 248 1.71 17.29 20.02
CA PHE A 248 2.81 16.43 19.56
C PHE A 248 4.12 17.21 19.44
N LEU A 249 4.12 18.32 18.69
CA LEU A 249 5.32 19.13 18.48
C LEU A 249 5.82 19.79 19.77
N ALA A 250 4.92 20.21 20.66
CA ALA A 250 5.26 20.80 21.96
C ALA A 250 5.83 19.77 22.94
N ALA A 251 5.49 18.48 22.80
CA ALA A 251 6.06 17.40 23.61
C ALA A 251 7.49 17.04 23.19
N LEU A 252 7.86 17.19 21.91
CA LEU A 252 9.17 16.75 21.39
C LEU A 252 10.39 17.34 22.11
N PRO A 253 10.43 18.63 22.52
CA PRO A 253 11.55 19.16 23.31
C PRO A 253 11.75 18.47 24.66
N PHE A 254 10.69 17.87 25.24
CA PHE A 254 10.73 17.20 26.54
C PHE A 254 10.96 15.70 26.41
N THR A 255 10.37 15.06 25.39
CA THR A 255 10.49 13.60 25.18
C THR A 255 11.69 13.20 24.33
N GLY A 256 12.29 14.15 23.61
CA GLY A 256 13.24 13.87 22.55
C GLY A 256 12.60 13.23 21.31
N LEU A 257 13.43 12.96 20.30
CA LEU A 257 12.99 12.34 19.04
C LEU A 257 13.11 10.80 19.06
N ASP A 258 13.77 10.21 20.05
CA ASP A 258 14.07 8.78 20.07
C ASP A 258 12.82 7.90 20.06
N GLY A 259 11.77 8.33 20.79
CA GLY A 259 10.48 7.64 20.80
C GLY A 259 9.82 7.57 19.42
N LEU A 260 10.01 8.61 18.59
CA LEU A 260 9.49 8.67 17.23
C LEU A 260 10.16 7.58 16.37
N TRP A 261 11.48 7.40 16.48
CA TRP A 261 12.24 6.53 15.58
C TRP A 261 12.18 5.04 15.93
N LYS A 262 11.82 4.69 17.16
CA LYS A 262 11.72 3.29 17.63
C LYS A 262 10.66 2.47 16.90
N THR A 263 9.61 3.10 16.36
CA THR A 263 8.49 2.41 15.70
C THR A 263 8.78 1.99 14.26
N GLY A 264 9.89 2.44 13.66
CA GLY A 264 10.27 2.11 12.28
C GLY A 264 9.42 2.78 11.18
N SER A 265 8.25 3.34 11.52
CA SER A 265 7.28 3.93 10.58
C SER A 265 7.07 5.44 10.75
N ALA A 266 7.85 6.09 11.61
CA ALA A 266 7.68 7.50 11.96
C ALA A 266 7.58 8.47 10.77
N THR A 267 8.45 8.34 9.77
CA THR A 267 8.40 9.23 8.60
C THR A 267 7.07 9.12 7.85
N ALA A 268 6.57 7.89 7.66
CA ALA A 268 5.27 7.68 7.01
C ALA A 268 4.13 8.30 7.84
N LEU A 269 4.15 8.13 9.16
CA LEU A 269 3.15 8.70 10.06
C LEU A 269 3.15 10.23 10.02
N VAL A 270 4.33 10.87 10.12
CA VAL A 270 4.47 12.33 10.09
C VAL A 270 4.06 12.90 8.73
N LEU A 271 4.44 12.26 7.62
CA LEU A 271 3.99 12.66 6.27
C LEU A 271 2.47 12.48 6.10
N SER A 272 1.89 11.45 6.70
CA SER A 272 0.43 11.22 6.68
C SER A 272 -0.30 12.30 7.48
N ALA A 273 0.22 12.68 8.65
CA ALA A 273 -0.31 13.78 9.44
C ALA A 273 -0.20 15.13 8.69
N ALA A 274 0.92 15.37 8.00
CA ALA A 274 1.09 16.55 7.15
C ALA A 274 0.09 16.56 5.98
N ALA A 275 -0.12 15.44 5.30
CA ALA A 275 -1.10 15.31 4.23
C ALA A 275 -2.53 15.57 4.73
N ALA A 276 -2.91 15.00 5.88
CA ALA A 276 -4.20 15.27 6.53
C ALA A 276 -4.36 16.75 6.87
N LEU A 277 -3.32 17.39 7.40
CA LEU A 277 -3.33 18.82 7.73
C LEU A 277 -3.52 19.68 6.47
N ILE A 278 -2.85 19.34 5.36
CA ILE A 278 -2.99 20.05 4.07
C ILE A 278 -4.43 19.95 3.54
N VAL A 279 -5.03 18.76 3.60
CA VAL A 279 -6.43 18.55 3.20
C VAL A 279 -7.36 19.38 4.08
N LEU A 280 -7.18 19.34 5.40
CA LEU A 280 -8.06 20.04 6.35
C LEU A 280 -7.89 21.58 6.31
N ILE A 281 -6.69 22.08 6.02
CA ILE A 281 -6.45 23.49 5.73
C ILE A 281 -7.25 23.91 4.50
N ASN A 282 -7.20 23.12 3.42
CA ASN A 282 -7.96 23.39 2.21
C ASN A 282 -9.47 23.32 2.42
N THR A 283 -9.97 22.37 3.24
CA THR A 283 -11.41 22.29 3.54
C THR A 283 -11.91 23.51 4.28
N ALA A 284 -11.09 24.07 5.18
CA ALA A 284 -11.44 25.24 5.95
C ALA A 284 -11.25 26.55 5.17
N TYR A 285 -10.25 26.62 4.28
CA TYR A 285 -10.02 27.78 3.40
C TYR A 285 -11.10 27.90 2.32
N GLN A 286 -11.56 26.77 1.79
CA GLN A 286 -12.53 26.66 0.72
C GLN A 286 -12.11 27.34 -0.60
N ASP A 287 -12.99 28.15 -1.19
CA ASP A 287 -12.84 28.82 -2.49
C ASP A 287 -12.12 30.17 -2.39
N GLY A 288 -11.81 30.64 -1.17
CA GLY A 288 -11.04 31.87 -0.95
C GLY A 288 -11.79 33.16 -1.31
N ARG A 289 -13.12 33.10 -1.46
CA ARG A 289 -13.97 34.27 -1.70
C ARG A 289 -14.28 35.00 -0.39
N GLU A 290 -14.29 36.33 -0.42
CA GLU A 290 -14.47 37.16 0.79
C GLU A 290 -15.83 36.92 1.47
N ASP A 291 -16.86 36.62 0.68
CA ASP A 291 -18.22 36.35 1.16
C ASP A 291 -18.37 34.97 1.84
N ASN A 292 -17.38 34.09 1.72
CA ASN A 292 -17.40 32.71 2.22
C ASN A 292 -16.31 32.44 3.25
N LEU A 293 -15.80 33.48 3.92
CA LEU A 293 -14.77 33.33 4.94
C LEU A 293 -15.27 32.52 6.14
N PRO A 294 -14.46 31.58 6.67
CA PRO A 294 -14.88 30.77 7.81
C PRO A 294 -14.93 31.59 9.12
N PRO A 295 -15.64 31.10 10.15
CA PRO A 295 -15.64 31.67 11.49
C PRO A 295 -14.24 31.96 12.03
N VAL A 296 -14.13 32.94 12.93
CA VAL A 296 -12.83 33.40 13.50
C VAL A 296 -11.99 32.25 14.06
N ALA A 297 -12.60 31.30 14.77
CA ALA A 297 -11.90 30.14 15.34
C ALA A 297 -11.20 29.30 14.26
N LEU A 298 -11.89 29.00 13.16
CA LEU A 298 -11.33 28.27 12.02
C LEU A 298 -10.26 29.09 11.30
N ARG A 299 -10.42 30.41 11.20
CA ARG A 299 -9.38 31.28 10.61
C ARG A 299 -8.06 31.22 11.37
N TRP A 300 -8.13 31.18 12.70
CA TRP A 300 -6.94 30.96 13.53
C TRP A 300 -6.42 29.52 13.41
N GLY A 301 -7.32 28.53 13.41
CA GLY A 301 -6.96 27.12 13.18
C GLY A 301 -6.15 26.93 11.90
N VAL A 302 -6.61 27.49 10.77
CA VAL A 302 -5.92 27.46 9.47
C VAL A 302 -4.53 28.09 9.55
N ARG A 303 -4.40 29.26 10.20
CA ARG A 303 -3.10 29.93 10.36
C ARG A 303 -2.13 29.09 11.18
N VAL A 304 -2.58 28.61 12.35
CA VAL A 304 -1.74 27.80 13.24
C VAL A 304 -1.35 26.50 12.55
N ALA A 305 -2.30 25.77 11.98
CA ALA A 305 -2.05 24.55 11.21
C ALA A 305 -1.02 24.76 10.09
N SER A 306 -1.14 25.86 9.34
CA SER A 306 -0.22 26.21 8.26
C SER A 306 1.22 26.44 8.76
N VAL A 307 1.38 27.02 9.95
CA VAL A 307 2.70 27.16 10.59
C VAL A 307 3.22 25.81 11.07
N LEU A 308 2.38 25.01 11.74
CA LEU A 308 2.74 23.68 12.27
C LEU A 308 3.11 22.66 11.18
N LEU A 309 2.63 22.86 9.96
CA LEU A 309 3.00 22.03 8.81
C LEU A 309 4.53 22.05 8.55
N THR A 310 5.18 23.20 8.78
CA THR A 310 6.62 23.37 8.53
C THR A 310 7.47 22.43 9.39
N PRO A 311 7.41 22.48 10.74
CA PRO A 311 8.20 21.57 11.57
C PRO A 311 7.86 20.08 11.32
N LEU A 312 6.61 19.72 10.99
CA LEU A 312 6.28 18.34 10.60
C LEU A 312 7.07 17.88 9.39
N ILE A 313 7.10 18.68 8.31
CA ILE A 313 7.84 18.34 7.10
C ILE A 313 9.35 18.30 7.37
N LEU A 314 9.88 19.23 8.17
CA LEU A 314 11.30 19.21 8.55
C LEU A 314 11.68 17.96 9.35
N ILE A 315 10.83 17.52 10.29
CA ILE A 315 11.03 16.27 11.05
C ILE A 315 10.99 15.06 10.10
N ALA A 316 10.06 15.04 9.14
CA ALA A 316 9.98 13.96 8.16
C ALA A 316 11.24 13.89 7.28
N ILE A 317 11.71 15.03 6.78
CA ILE A 317 12.95 15.14 5.98
C ILE A 317 14.15 14.68 6.81
N TRP A 318 14.27 15.15 8.06
CA TRP A 318 15.35 14.77 8.97
C TRP A 318 15.38 13.26 9.25
N GLY A 319 14.22 12.68 9.57
CA GLY A 319 14.09 11.24 9.77
C GLY A 319 14.47 10.43 8.55
N LEU A 320 14.02 10.89 7.39
CA LEU A 320 14.32 10.26 6.12
C LEU A 320 15.81 10.35 5.78
N SER A 321 16.45 11.51 5.98
CA SER A 321 17.88 11.67 5.72
C SER A 321 18.74 10.78 6.61
N LEU A 322 18.38 10.62 7.89
CA LEU A 322 19.07 9.70 8.80
C LEU A 322 18.96 8.25 8.29
N ARG A 323 17.76 7.82 7.89
CA ARG A 323 17.54 6.45 7.39
C ARG A 323 18.23 6.19 6.05
N ILE A 324 18.26 7.18 5.15
CA ILE A 324 19.01 7.10 3.89
C ILE A 324 20.51 7.02 4.19
N GLY A 325 21.03 7.81 5.14
CA GLY A 325 22.44 7.71 5.55
C GLY A 325 22.81 6.34 6.13
N GLN A 326 21.97 5.81 7.01
CA GLN A 326 22.19 4.53 7.70
C GLN A 326 22.01 3.30 6.80
N HIS A 327 20.97 3.29 5.97
CA HIS A 327 20.50 2.09 5.26
C HIS A 327 20.48 2.24 3.73
N GLY A 328 20.83 3.41 3.19
CA GLY A 328 20.78 3.71 1.77
C GLY A 328 19.35 3.94 1.25
N LEU A 329 19.24 4.21 -0.04
CA LEU A 329 17.96 4.34 -0.72
C LEU A 329 17.28 2.97 -0.88
N THR A 330 15.97 2.99 -0.67
CA THR A 330 15.03 1.91 -1.00
C THR A 330 13.87 2.52 -1.78
N PRO A 331 13.07 1.70 -2.51
CA PRO A 331 11.93 2.22 -3.26
C PRO A 331 10.99 3.07 -2.40
N ASP A 332 10.68 2.62 -1.18
CA ASP A 332 9.83 3.34 -0.23
C ASP A 332 10.42 4.68 0.21
N ARG A 333 11.74 4.75 0.42
CA ARG A 333 12.41 6.01 0.80
C ARG A 333 12.44 7.02 -0.34
N ILE A 334 12.48 6.56 -1.58
CA ILE A 334 12.38 7.43 -2.76
C ILE A 334 10.97 7.99 -2.89
N ILE A 335 9.94 7.15 -2.71
CA ILE A 335 8.55 7.61 -2.67
C ILE A 335 8.32 8.58 -1.50
N ALA A 336 8.86 8.29 -0.32
CA ALA A 336 8.79 9.20 0.82
C ALA A 336 9.51 10.53 0.54
N SER A 337 10.64 10.51 -0.18
CA SER A 337 11.37 11.72 -0.58
C SER A 337 10.54 12.57 -1.56
N ALA A 338 9.85 11.92 -2.49
CA ALA A 338 8.91 12.58 -3.40
C ALA A 338 7.73 13.22 -2.66
N CYS A 339 7.14 12.51 -1.68
CA CYS A 339 6.10 13.07 -0.81
C CYS A 339 6.62 14.25 0.02
N ALA A 340 7.84 14.15 0.56
CA ALA A 340 8.48 15.22 1.33
C ALA A 340 8.78 16.46 0.46
N LEU A 341 9.15 16.28 -0.82
CA LEU A 341 9.34 17.36 -1.78
C LEU A 341 8.04 18.14 -2.01
N VAL A 342 6.92 17.44 -2.25
CA VAL A 342 5.59 18.07 -2.38
C VAL A 342 5.19 18.74 -1.06
N GLY A 343 5.41 18.06 0.06
CA GLY A 343 5.15 18.60 1.40
C GLY A 343 5.96 19.87 1.71
N LEU A 344 7.20 19.97 1.23
CA LEU A 344 8.05 21.15 1.39
C LEU A 344 7.47 22.37 0.67
N LEU A 345 6.92 22.19 -0.53
CA LEU A 345 6.24 23.26 -1.25
C LEU A 345 5.00 23.73 -0.48
N TYR A 346 4.21 22.81 0.06
CA TYR A 346 3.07 23.16 0.92
C TYR A 346 3.49 23.87 2.20
N ALA A 347 4.50 23.36 2.92
CA ALA A 347 5.03 23.98 4.12
C ALA A 347 5.50 25.42 3.86
N ALA A 348 6.27 25.63 2.79
CA ALA A 348 6.75 26.95 2.42
C ALA A 348 5.61 27.90 2.04
N GLY A 349 4.70 27.45 1.16
CA GLY A 349 3.60 28.30 0.68
C GLY A 349 2.55 28.60 1.73
N TYR A 350 2.19 27.63 2.57
CA TYR A 350 1.20 27.80 3.64
C TYR A 350 1.78 28.58 4.80
N GLY A 351 3.04 28.29 5.19
CA GLY A 351 3.77 29.09 6.16
C GLY A 351 3.88 30.55 5.71
N TRP A 352 4.22 30.79 4.44
CA TRP A 352 4.23 32.13 3.87
C TRP A 352 2.86 32.81 3.91
N ALA A 353 1.79 32.10 3.56
CA ALA A 353 0.43 32.64 3.63
C ALA A 353 -0.02 32.99 5.06
N ALA A 354 0.39 32.18 6.04
CA ALA A 354 0.06 32.40 7.44
C ALA A 354 0.82 33.58 8.05
N LEU A 355 2.07 33.77 7.66
CA LEU A 355 2.97 34.76 8.28
C LEU A 355 3.06 36.08 7.49
N SER A 356 2.86 36.08 6.17
CA SER A 356 2.93 37.31 5.35
C SER A 356 2.05 38.47 5.82
N PRO A 357 0.87 38.27 6.44
CA PRO A 357 0.09 39.37 7.01
C PRO A 357 0.80 40.16 8.11
N LEU A 358 1.85 39.60 8.74
CA LEU A 358 2.64 40.28 9.76
C LEU A 358 3.54 41.39 9.18
N TRP A 359 3.84 41.33 7.87
CA TRP A 359 4.72 42.29 7.20
C TRP A 359 4.09 43.01 6.01
N ARG A 360 2.92 42.54 5.52
CA ARG A 360 2.23 43.11 4.36
C ARG A 360 0.72 43.05 4.55
N ARG A 361 -0.01 44.05 4.05
CA ARG A 361 -1.48 43.96 3.93
C ARG A 361 -1.84 43.05 2.76
N THR A 362 -2.18 41.80 3.07
CA THR A 362 -2.66 40.82 2.09
C THR A 362 -4.03 40.31 2.50
N ALA A 363 -4.85 39.92 1.52
CA ALA A 363 -6.06 39.15 1.79
C ALA A 363 -5.72 37.87 2.58
N TRP A 364 -6.63 37.48 3.47
CA TRP A 364 -6.40 36.38 4.41
C TRP A 364 -6.05 35.08 3.65
N MET A 365 -4.86 34.53 3.93
CA MET A 365 -4.37 33.25 3.39
C MET A 365 -4.32 33.12 1.85
N LYS A 366 -4.48 34.21 1.08
CA LYS A 366 -4.54 34.18 -0.39
C LYS A 366 -3.38 33.45 -1.10
N PRO A 367 -2.13 33.43 -0.59
CA PRO A 367 -1.05 32.66 -1.22
C PRO A 367 -1.26 31.13 -1.24
N LEU A 368 -2.22 30.59 -0.47
CA LEU A 368 -2.61 29.17 -0.53
C LEU A 368 -3.02 28.76 -1.94
N GLU A 369 -3.74 29.62 -2.65
CA GLU A 369 -4.30 29.33 -3.97
C GLU A 369 -3.21 28.98 -4.98
N ARG A 370 -2.18 29.84 -5.08
CA ARG A 370 -1.03 29.61 -5.94
C ARG A 370 -0.24 28.38 -5.49
N THR A 371 -0.09 28.19 -4.18
CA THR A 371 0.62 27.04 -3.62
C THR A 371 -0.06 25.73 -4.01
N ASN A 372 -1.39 25.65 -3.92
CA ASN A 372 -2.18 24.50 -4.31
C ASN A 372 -2.04 24.17 -5.79
N VAL A 373 -2.15 25.16 -6.67
CA VAL A 373 -2.01 24.94 -8.12
C VAL A 373 -0.60 24.45 -8.47
N LEU A 374 0.44 25.10 -7.91
CA LEU A 374 1.82 24.67 -8.11
C LEU A 374 2.08 23.26 -7.56
N ALA A 375 1.55 22.95 -6.37
CA ALA A 375 1.71 21.64 -5.76
C ALA A 375 0.93 20.54 -6.50
N ALA A 376 -0.23 20.86 -7.06
CA ALA A 376 -0.99 19.95 -7.90
C ALA A 376 -0.20 19.58 -9.17
N VAL A 377 0.36 20.57 -9.88
CA VAL A 377 1.23 20.35 -11.04
C VAL A 377 2.47 19.56 -10.65
N LEU A 378 3.16 19.96 -9.58
CA LEU A 378 4.35 19.27 -9.07
C LEU A 378 4.04 17.80 -8.74
N THR A 379 2.89 17.54 -8.09
CA THR A 379 2.48 16.17 -7.72
C THR A 379 2.31 15.29 -8.96
N VAL A 380 1.63 15.79 -10.01
CA VAL A 380 1.49 15.06 -11.27
C VAL A 380 2.85 14.78 -11.90
N LEU A 381 3.72 15.78 -11.99
CA LEU A 381 5.06 15.62 -12.58
C LEU A 381 5.93 14.63 -11.81
N VAL A 382 5.89 14.69 -10.48
CA VAL A 382 6.63 13.77 -9.60
C VAL A 382 6.12 12.34 -9.77
N ILE A 383 4.81 12.12 -9.82
CA ILE A 383 4.23 10.79 -10.07
C ILE A 383 4.67 10.26 -11.43
N LEU A 384 4.58 11.06 -12.49
CA LEU A 384 5.04 10.66 -13.83
C LEU A 384 6.54 10.33 -13.85
N ALA A 385 7.35 11.08 -13.10
CA ALA A 385 8.78 10.79 -12.97
C ALA A 385 9.04 9.46 -12.26
N LEU A 386 8.34 9.17 -11.16
CA LEU A 386 8.50 7.92 -10.38
C LEU A 386 8.10 6.67 -11.16
N PHE A 387 7.05 6.74 -11.97
CA PHE A 387 6.56 5.61 -12.76
C PHE A 387 7.04 5.64 -14.23
N SER A 388 8.21 6.24 -14.46
CA SER A 388 8.90 6.25 -15.75
C SER A 388 10.41 6.02 -15.57
N PRO A 389 11.17 5.84 -16.67
CA PRO A 389 12.62 5.68 -16.58
C PRO A 389 13.37 6.87 -15.95
N LEU A 390 12.71 8.03 -15.79
CA LEU A 390 13.32 9.24 -15.21
C LEU A 390 13.73 9.02 -13.75
N ALA A 391 12.79 8.57 -12.90
CA ALA A 391 13.01 8.43 -11.46
C ALA A 391 12.53 7.07 -10.90
N ASP A 392 12.65 6.00 -11.70
CA ASP A 392 12.36 4.62 -11.28
C ASP A 392 12.98 4.30 -9.90
N PRO A 393 12.15 4.08 -8.86
CA PRO A 393 12.61 3.83 -7.49
C PRO A 393 13.51 2.60 -7.37
N ALA A 394 13.26 1.54 -8.14
CA ALA A 394 14.08 0.33 -8.09
C ALA A 394 15.49 0.63 -8.62
N ARG A 395 15.58 1.29 -9.78
CA ARG A 395 16.86 1.67 -10.41
C ARG A 395 17.69 2.60 -9.51
N LEU A 396 17.06 3.64 -8.96
CA LEU A 396 17.73 4.59 -8.07
C LEU A 396 18.23 3.91 -6.78
N SER A 397 17.45 2.99 -6.22
CA SER A 397 17.86 2.22 -5.04
C SER A 397 19.04 1.31 -5.34
N VAL A 398 19.01 0.56 -6.46
CA VAL A 398 20.12 -0.30 -6.89
C VAL A 398 21.40 0.52 -7.08
N ASN A 399 21.31 1.68 -7.73
CA ASN A 399 22.46 2.54 -7.96
C ASN A 399 23.10 3.00 -6.64
N ASP A 400 22.31 3.40 -5.65
CA ASP A 400 22.84 3.78 -4.34
C ASP A 400 23.44 2.59 -3.59
N GLN A 401 22.77 1.44 -3.55
CA GLN A 401 23.30 0.25 -2.87
C GLN A 401 24.61 -0.21 -3.50
N MET A 402 24.68 -0.28 -4.83
CA MET A 402 25.91 -0.60 -5.56
C MET A 402 27.03 0.41 -5.25
N ALA A 403 26.71 1.70 -5.22
CA ALA A 403 27.68 2.74 -4.87
C ALA A 403 28.15 2.62 -3.41
N ARG A 404 27.29 2.17 -2.48
CA ARG A 404 27.62 1.94 -1.07
C ARG A 404 28.58 0.78 -0.90
N LEU A 405 28.34 -0.32 -1.62
CA LEU A 405 29.26 -1.47 -1.64
C LEU A 405 30.61 -1.07 -2.22
N LYS A 406 30.63 -0.42 -3.39
CA LYS A 406 31.86 0.00 -4.08
C LYS A 406 32.73 0.95 -3.26
N ARG A 407 32.13 1.86 -2.47
CA ARG A 407 32.86 2.79 -1.60
C ARG A 407 33.18 2.23 -0.20
N GLY A 408 32.86 0.96 0.06
CA GLY A 408 33.10 0.32 1.36
C GLY A 408 32.19 0.81 2.50
N ALA A 409 31.09 1.51 2.20
CA ALA A 409 30.12 1.93 3.22
C ALA A 409 29.32 0.77 3.81
N VAL A 410 29.27 -0.37 3.10
CA VAL A 410 28.71 -1.65 3.56
C VAL A 410 29.68 -2.76 3.17
N SER A 411 29.98 -3.67 4.09
CA SER A 411 30.86 -4.81 3.80
C SER A 411 30.16 -5.85 2.91
N ALA A 412 30.95 -6.66 2.21
CA ALA A 412 30.43 -7.72 1.34
C ALA A 412 29.48 -8.68 2.08
N ALA A 413 29.76 -9.00 3.35
CA ALA A 413 28.93 -9.88 4.18
C ALA A 413 27.59 -9.25 4.64
N ARG A 414 27.54 -7.91 4.78
CA ARG A 414 26.31 -7.19 5.20
C ARG A 414 25.55 -6.58 4.02
N PHE A 415 25.99 -6.81 2.80
CA PHE A 415 25.33 -6.29 1.62
C PHE A 415 24.04 -7.07 1.33
N ASP A 416 22.96 -6.36 0.97
CA ASP A 416 21.65 -6.96 0.75
C ASP A 416 21.51 -7.49 -0.68
N TYR A 417 22.05 -8.68 -0.93
CA TYR A 417 21.90 -9.37 -2.21
C TYR A 417 20.47 -9.87 -2.45
N ALA A 418 19.68 -10.08 -1.39
CA ALA A 418 18.30 -10.53 -1.48
C ALA A 418 17.43 -9.44 -2.13
N PHE A 419 17.62 -8.18 -1.76
CA PHE A 419 16.99 -7.03 -2.40
C PHE A 419 17.24 -7.00 -3.92
N LEU A 420 18.50 -7.20 -4.35
CA LEU A 420 18.83 -7.25 -5.79
C LEU A 420 18.15 -8.41 -6.52
N ARG A 421 18.04 -9.57 -5.86
CA ARG A 421 17.47 -10.79 -6.45
C ARG A 421 15.94 -10.77 -6.56
N TYR A 422 15.25 -10.22 -5.56
CA TYR A 422 13.81 -10.40 -5.39
C TYR A 422 12.98 -9.12 -5.47
N ASP A 423 13.54 -7.96 -5.10
CA ASP A 423 12.75 -6.72 -4.93
C ASP A 423 13.05 -5.66 -6.00
N ALA A 424 14.27 -5.62 -6.52
CA ALA A 424 14.72 -4.56 -7.41
C ALA A 424 14.53 -4.85 -8.92
N GLY A 425 13.79 -5.91 -9.25
CA GLY A 425 13.42 -6.25 -10.63
C GLY A 425 14.62 -6.42 -11.57
N LYS A 426 14.47 -5.98 -12.82
CA LYS A 426 15.51 -6.08 -13.86
C LYS A 426 16.80 -5.36 -13.47
N ALA A 427 16.70 -4.17 -12.88
CA ALA A 427 17.86 -3.42 -12.42
C ALA A 427 18.65 -4.20 -11.35
N GLY A 428 17.93 -4.84 -10.42
CA GLY A 428 18.51 -5.70 -9.40
C GLY A 428 19.21 -6.93 -9.98
N ARG A 429 18.55 -7.67 -10.87
CA ARG A 429 19.15 -8.85 -11.53
C ARG A 429 20.40 -8.49 -12.34
N ALA A 430 20.37 -7.36 -13.04
CA ALA A 430 21.52 -6.86 -13.80
C ALA A 430 22.70 -6.52 -12.87
N ALA A 431 22.44 -5.79 -11.78
CA ALA A 431 23.46 -5.48 -10.78
C ALA A 431 24.03 -6.74 -10.11
N LEU A 432 23.19 -7.73 -9.81
CA LEU A 432 23.64 -8.99 -9.24
C LEU A 432 24.55 -9.77 -10.21
N ALA A 433 24.24 -9.74 -11.51
CA ALA A 433 25.08 -10.32 -12.55
C ALA A 433 26.42 -9.59 -12.75
N GLU A 434 26.47 -8.28 -12.49
CA GLU A 434 27.72 -7.53 -12.42
C GLU A 434 28.55 -7.97 -11.19
N LEU A 435 27.94 -8.03 -10.00
CA LEU A 435 28.63 -8.43 -8.77
C LEU A 435 29.17 -9.86 -8.81
N ALA A 436 28.48 -10.77 -9.49
CA ALA A 436 28.95 -12.16 -9.67
C ALA A 436 30.27 -12.26 -10.45
N LYS A 437 30.66 -11.20 -11.18
CA LYS A 437 31.91 -11.08 -11.95
C LYS A 437 32.97 -10.22 -11.23
N SER A 438 32.71 -9.79 -9.99
CA SER A 438 33.63 -8.97 -9.21
C SER A 438 34.98 -9.67 -9.00
N SER A 439 36.07 -8.89 -8.98
CA SER A 439 37.39 -9.37 -8.58
C SER A 439 37.48 -9.66 -7.08
N GLU A 440 36.59 -9.07 -6.28
CA GLU A 440 36.47 -9.34 -4.85
C GLU A 440 35.77 -10.69 -4.63
N ALA A 441 36.53 -11.69 -4.18
CA ALA A 441 36.06 -13.07 -4.07
C ALA A 441 34.82 -13.23 -3.18
N GLU A 442 34.74 -12.49 -2.07
CA GLU A 442 33.59 -12.53 -1.16
C GLU A 442 32.33 -11.99 -1.83
N VAL A 443 32.41 -10.83 -2.50
CA VAL A 443 31.29 -10.22 -3.25
C VAL A 443 30.81 -11.17 -4.35
N ALA A 444 31.73 -11.72 -5.14
CA ALA A 444 31.40 -12.64 -6.21
C ALA A 444 30.72 -13.91 -5.68
N ARG A 445 31.19 -14.45 -4.55
CA ARG A 445 30.59 -15.62 -3.89
C ARG A 445 29.16 -15.34 -3.44
N HIS A 446 28.91 -14.26 -2.71
CA HIS A 446 27.57 -13.92 -2.22
C HIS A 446 26.60 -13.60 -3.37
N ALA A 447 27.07 -12.89 -4.40
CA ALA A 447 26.26 -12.61 -5.58
C ALA A 447 25.86 -13.89 -6.33
N LYS A 448 26.78 -14.85 -6.52
CA LYS A 448 26.48 -16.15 -7.13
C LYS A 448 25.51 -16.98 -6.28
N ALA A 449 25.69 -16.98 -4.96
CA ALA A 449 24.75 -17.64 -4.04
C ALA A 449 23.34 -17.05 -4.15
N ALA A 450 23.23 -15.71 -4.19
CA ALA A 450 21.95 -15.03 -4.37
C ALA A 450 21.31 -15.28 -5.75
N GLN A 451 22.11 -15.44 -6.81
CA GLN A 451 21.59 -15.83 -8.13
C GLN A 451 21.00 -17.25 -8.12
N ALA A 452 21.68 -18.19 -7.45
CA ALA A 452 21.25 -19.58 -7.34
C ALA A 452 20.06 -19.77 -6.39
N SER A 453 19.79 -18.77 -5.53
CA SER A 453 18.69 -18.81 -4.56
C SER A 453 17.33 -18.94 -5.23
N THR A 454 16.53 -19.90 -4.74
CA THR A 454 15.14 -20.12 -5.17
C THR A 454 14.15 -19.51 -4.19
N SER A 455 14.53 -19.32 -2.92
CA SER A 455 13.73 -18.65 -1.90
C SER A 455 14.45 -17.44 -1.31
N ARG A 456 13.68 -16.41 -0.93
CA ARG A 456 14.20 -15.25 -0.19
C ARG A 456 14.77 -15.65 1.18
N TYR A 457 14.21 -16.69 1.78
CA TYR A 457 14.59 -17.15 3.12
C TYR A 457 15.95 -17.87 3.15
N ASP A 458 16.49 -18.24 2.00
CA ASP A 458 17.81 -18.88 1.89
C ASP A 458 18.95 -17.86 1.96
N LEU A 459 18.63 -16.56 1.80
CA LEU A 459 19.60 -15.48 1.86
C LEU A 459 19.53 -14.78 3.22
N PRO A 460 20.68 -14.54 3.86
CA PRO A 460 20.73 -13.71 5.06
C PRO A 460 20.20 -12.31 4.74
N ASP A 461 19.15 -11.88 5.44
CA ASP A 461 18.70 -10.49 5.38
C ASP A 461 19.58 -9.63 6.29
N ALA A 462 20.59 -9.01 5.70
CA ALA A 462 21.53 -8.14 6.41
C ALA A 462 20.89 -6.85 6.95
N THR A 463 19.63 -6.54 6.60
CA THR A 463 18.93 -5.34 7.07
C THR A 463 18.14 -5.58 8.36
N THR A 464 17.94 -6.84 8.75
CA THR A 464 17.17 -7.18 9.95
C THR A 464 18.08 -7.14 11.19
N PRO A 465 17.83 -6.23 12.15
CA PRO A 465 18.68 -6.14 13.35
C PRO A 465 18.47 -7.37 14.25
N PRO A 466 19.53 -7.81 14.96
CA PRO A 466 19.37 -8.84 15.98
C PRO A 466 18.41 -8.38 17.08
N ARG A 467 17.59 -9.29 17.61
CA ARG A 467 16.66 -9.04 18.70
C ARG A 467 16.78 -10.07 19.80
N THR A 468 16.57 -9.63 21.04
CA THR A 468 16.47 -10.53 22.19
C THR A 468 15.16 -11.31 22.08
N PRO A 469 15.20 -12.65 22.06
CA PRO A 469 13.99 -13.46 21.99
C PRO A 469 13.26 -13.44 23.34
N LYS A 470 11.94 -13.40 23.30
CA LYS A 470 11.06 -13.56 24.47
C LYS A 470 10.47 -14.96 24.46
N ILE A 471 10.90 -15.79 25.40
CA ILE A 471 10.59 -17.22 25.44
C ILE A 471 10.21 -17.58 26.87
N ALA A 472 9.00 -18.12 27.06
CA ALA A 472 8.55 -18.59 28.37
C ALA A 472 9.25 -19.92 28.72
N PRO A 473 9.94 -20.04 29.88
CA PRO A 473 10.48 -21.30 30.32
C PRO A 473 9.37 -22.26 30.79
N TRP A 474 9.57 -23.56 30.55
CA TRP A 474 8.76 -24.62 31.15
C TRP A 474 9.64 -25.77 31.67
N PRO A 475 9.42 -26.23 32.91
CA PRO A 475 8.57 -25.63 33.95
C PRO A 475 9.02 -24.20 34.33
N ALA A 476 8.11 -23.37 34.84
CA ALA A 476 8.36 -21.94 35.05
C ALA A 476 9.49 -21.65 36.08
N ASP A 477 9.77 -22.60 36.96
CA ASP A 477 10.82 -22.59 37.97
C ASP A 477 12.19 -23.03 37.43
N LYS A 478 12.29 -23.45 36.16
CA LYS A 478 13.55 -23.81 35.49
C LYS A 478 13.91 -22.76 34.42
N PRO A 479 14.68 -21.70 34.78
CA PRO A 479 15.00 -20.62 33.85
C PRO A 479 15.86 -21.11 32.67
N LEU A 480 15.67 -20.47 31.51
CA LEU A 480 16.49 -20.75 30.33
C LEU A 480 17.90 -20.15 30.48
N PRO A 481 18.94 -20.77 29.90
CA PRO A 481 20.30 -20.24 29.94
C PRO A 481 20.38 -18.85 29.30
N ALA A 482 21.11 -17.92 29.93
CA ALA A 482 21.27 -16.56 29.41
C ALA A 482 21.85 -16.52 27.98
N ALA A 483 22.76 -17.44 27.66
CA ALA A 483 23.33 -17.59 26.32
C ALA A 483 22.28 -18.01 25.26
N PHE A 484 21.22 -18.74 25.66
CA PHE A 484 20.13 -19.10 24.76
C PHE A 484 19.22 -17.91 24.44
N LEU A 485 19.09 -16.99 25.40
CA LEU A 485 18.31 -15.76 25.29
C LEU A 485 19.11 -14.58 24.71
N ALA A 486 20.32 -14.82 24.19
CA ALA A 486 21.13 -13.78 23.56
C ALA A 486 20.44 -13.23 22.29
N PRO A 487 20.69 -11.95 21.90
CA PRO A 487 20.17 -11.37 20.68
C PRO A 487 20.53 -12.21 19.45
N THR A 488 19.54 -12.46 18.61
CA THR A 488 19.63 -13.34 17.43
C THR A 488 19.00 -12.67 16.21
N ALA A 489 19.34 -13.12 15.01
CA ALA A 489 18.84 -12.63 13.73
C ALA A 489 18.33 -13.80 12.86
N PRO A 490 17.47 -13.56 11.85
CA PRO A 490 17.09 -14.59 10.88
C PRO A 490 18.34 -15.22 10.23
N PRO A 491 18.35 -16.53 9.95
CA PRO A 491 17.21 -17.47 9.97
C PRO A 491 16.97 -18.20 11.31
N ASP A 492 17.58 -17.77 12.42
CA ASP A 492 17.45 -18.45 13.71
C ASP A 492 15.98 -18.59 14.16
N PRO A 493 15.49 -19.80 14.50
CA PRO A 493 14.12 -20.01 14.95
C PRO A 493 13.71 -19.18 16.17
N ARG A 494 14.66 -18.90 17.08
CA ARG A 494 14.43 -18.03 18.25
C ARG A 494 14.05 -16.62 17.84
N TYR A 495 14.47 -16.18 16.65
CA TYR A 495 14.11 -14.87 16.16
C TYR A 495 12.60 -14.68 16.20
N ALA A 496 11.77 -15.64 15.79
CA ALA A 496 10.31 -15.50 15.76
C ALA A 496 9.64 -15.19 17.13
N CYS A 497 10.34 -15.44 18.24
CA CYS A 497 9.84 -15.27 19.60
C CYS A 497 9.96 -13.83 20.09
N ASN A 498 8.95 -12.99 19.85
CA ASN A 498 8.96 -11.55 20.19
C ASN A 498 7.91 -11.10 21.22
N SER A 499 7.06 -12.00 21.70
CA SER A 499 6.16 -11.79 22.84
C SER A 499 6.24 -13.01 23.76
N ASP A 500 5.91 -12.81 25.03
CA ASP A 500 5.99 -13.87 26.04
C ASP A 500 5.03 -15.03 25.73
N ASP A 501 3.95 -14.76 25.01
CA ASP A 501 2.97 -15.77 24.63
C ASP A 501 3.40 -16.56 23.40
N ASN A 502 4.26 -16.03 22.51
CA ASN A 502 4.50 -16.64 21.20
C ASN A 502 5.32 -17.93 21.24
N CYS A 503 6.18 -18.09 22.25
CA CYS A 503 7.10 -19.20 22.35
C CYS A 503 7.24 -19.73 23.77
N LEU A 504 7.30 -21.05 23.90
CA LEU A 504 7.58 -21.75 25.14
C LEU A 504 8.76 -22.68 24.92
N ALA A 505 9.68 -22.77 25.87
CA ALA A 505 10.82 -23.68 25.77
C ALA A 505 11.00 -24.56 27.00
N ALA A 506 11.26 -25.84 26.76
CA ALA A 506 11.52 -26.84 27.78
C ALA A 506 12.95 -27.38 27.67
N GLN A 507 13.59 -27.58 28.83
CA GLN A 507 14.94 -28.11 28.96
C GLN A 507 14.91 -29.57 29.39
N ARG A 508 15.43 -30.47 28.55
CA ARG A 508 15.44 -31.91 28.83
C ARG A 508 16.56 -32.60 28.06
N ASP A 509 17.24 -33.53 28.72
CA ASP A 509 18.16 -34.46 28.07
C ASP A 509 17.37 -35.46 27.20
N LEU A 510 17.47 -35.30 25.88
CA LEU A 510 16.77 -36.08 24.86
C LEU A 510 17.65 -37.15 24.24
N ASN A 511 18.97 -37.00 24.30
CA ASN A 511 19.94 -37.92 23.70
C ASN A 511 20.63 -38.85 24.72
N GLY A 512 20.44 -38.59 26.03
CA GLY A 512 20.98 -39.36 27.14
C GLY A 512 22.45 -39.06 27.48
N ASP A 513 23.00 -37.94 27.03
CA ASP A 513 24.41 -37.55 27.24
C ASP A 513 24.66 -36.80 28.57
N GLY A 514 23.60 -36.56 29.36
CA GLY A 514 23.65 -35.86 30.64
C GLY A 514 23.61 -34.33 30.51
N ARG A 515 23.43 -33.77 29.32
CA ARG A 515 23.20 -32.35 29.07
C ARG A 515 21.77 -32.14 28.57
N ASP A 516 21.11 -31.10 29.06
CA ASP A 516 19.77 -30.77 28.59
C ASP A 516 19.83 -30.14 27.19
N GLU A 517 19.02 -30.63 26.25
CA GLU A 517 18.64 -29.88 25.06
C GLU A 517 17.48 -28.93 25.34
N ILE A 518 17.30 -27.95 24.45
CA ILE A 518 16.18 -27.01 24.50
C ILE A 518 15.21 -27.30 23.36
N LEU A 519 13.98 -27.64 23.72
CA LEU A 519 12.84 -27.71 22.81
C LEU A 519 12.14 -26.36 22.78
N LEU A 520 12.17 -25.66 21.66
CA LEU A 520 11.49 -24.39 21.45
C LEU A 520 10.18 -24.60 20.67
N ALA A 521 9.03 -24.43 21.31
CA ALA A 521 7.72 -24.57 20.68
C ALA A 521 7.09 -23.21 20.32
N THR A 522 6.54 -23.12 19.12
CA THR A 522 5.48 -22.18 18.72
C THR A 522 4.14 -22.91 18.68
N ALA A 523 3.06 -22.24 18.29
CA ALA A 523 1.76 -22.90 18.12
C ALA A 523 1.77 -24.06 17.10
N TYR A 524 2.73 -24.11 16.18
CA TYR A 524 2.74 -25.02 15.03
C TYR A 524 4.10 -25.69 14.75
N ARG A 525 5.16 -25.37 15.49
CA ARG A 525 6.52 -25.91 15.27
C ARG A 525 7.21 -26.18 16.59
N ILE A 526 8.02 -27.24 16.65
CA ILE A 526 8.97 -27.49 17.76
C ILE A 526 10.38 -27.59 17.16
N ALA A 527 11.25 -26.65 17.51
CA ALA A 527 12.65 -26.62 17.12
C ALA A 527 13.55 -27.19 18.23
N LEU A 528 14.56 -27.98 17.86
CA LEU A 528 15.54 -28.56 18.77
C LEU A 528 16.83 -27.74 18.77
N PHE A 529 17.34 -27.43 19.96
CA PHE A 529 18.65 -26.82 20.14
C PHE A 529 19.51 -27.66 21.08
N ALA A 530 20.77 -27.85 20.69
CA ALA A 530 21.79 -28.50 21.52
C ALA A 530 23.04 -27.62 21.58
N GLN A 531 23.92 -27.86 22.54
CA GLN A 531 25.20 -27.18 22.62
C GLN A 531 26.23 -27.81 21.68
N ASP A 532 26.96 -27.00 20.92
CA ASP A 532 28.13 -27.45 20.16
C ASP A 532 29.35 -27.69 21.08
N ALA A 533 30.48 -28.12 20.51
CA ALA A 533 31.72 -28.37 21.25
C ALA A 533 32.24 -27.13 21.99
N ASP A 534 31.87 -25.92 21.53
CA ASP A 534 32.25 -24.63 22.13
C ASP A 534 31.20 -24.13 23.15
N GLY A 535 30.16 -24.93 23.44
CA GLY A 535 29.09 -24.59 24.39
C GLY A 535 28.03 -23.63 23.84
N ARG A 536 28.00 -23.38 22.52
CA ARG A 536 27.01 -22.50 21.90
C ARG A 536 25.76 -23.27 21.50
N TRP A 537 24.60 -22.66 21.70
CA TRP A 537 23.33 -23.23 21.28
C TRP A 537 23.16 -23.17 19.76
N THR A 538 23.10 -24.34 19.11
CA THR A 538 22.89 -24.49 17.68
C THR A 538 21.56 -25.19 17.41
N HIS A 539 20.84 -24.71 16.40
CA HIS A 539 19.62 -25.37 15.92
C HIS A 539 19.99 -26.69 15.25
N GLN A 540 19.45 -27.80 15.75
CA GLN A 540 19.73 -29.15 15.27
C GLN A 540 18.69 -29.65 14.25
N GLY A 541 17.52 -29.01 14.23
CA GLY A 541 16.42 -29.38 13.35
C GLY A 541 15.06 -29.15 13.99
N ASP A 542 14.02 -29.55 13.29
CA ASP A 542 12.64 -29.37 13.72
C ASP A 542 11.93 -30.71 13.83
N TYR A 543 11.15 -30.88 14.89
CA TYR A 543 10.20 -31.97 14.97
C TYR A 543 9.04 -31.67 14.03
N GLN A 544 8.81 -32.56 13.08
CA GLN A 544 7.63 -32.51 12.24
C GLN A 544 6.44 -33.03 13.03
N VAL A 545 5.60 -32.11 13.47
CA VAL A 545 4.34 -32.44 14.13
C VAL A 545 3.19 -32.12 13.16
N PRO A 546 2.33 -33.10 12.83
CA PRO A 546 1.10 -32.87 12.11
C PRO A 546 0.31 -31.66 12.61
N HIS A 547 0.16 -30.65 11.76
CA HIS A 547 -0.77 -29.54 12.01
C HIS A 547 -2.07 -29.78 11.25
N CYS A 548 -3.17 -29.96 11.97
CA CYS A 548 -4.51 -30.15 11.39
C CYS A 548 -5.31 -28.85 11.51
N PRO A 549 -5.60 -28.15 10.38
CA PRO A 549 -6.38 -26.93 10.40
C PRO A 549 -7.84 -27.21 10.79
N GLY A 550 -8.41 -26.43 11.71
CA GLY A 550 -9.82 -26.52 12.13
C GLY A 550 -10.06 -26.09 13.59
N PRO A 551 -11.32 -25.94 14.03
CA PRO A 551 -11.64 -25.75 15.44
C PRO A 551 -11.14 -26.97 16.23
N GLY A 552 -10.12 -26.78 17.07
CA GLY A 552 -9.44 -27.87 17.79
C GLY A 552 -8.00 -28.18 17.34
N GLY A 553 -7.40 -27.35 16.48
CA GLY A 553 -5.96 -27.42 16.18
C GLY A 553 -5.11 -27.43 17.47
N ARG A 554 -4.22 -28.42 17.61
CA ARG A 554 -3.39 -28.58 18.80
C ARG A 554 -2.30 -27.50 18.83
N ASP A 555 -2.34 -26.67 19.87
CA ASP A 555 -1.25 -25.77 20.21
C ASP A 555 -0.05 -26.58 20.73
N LEU A 556 1.03 -26.61 19.96
CA LEU A 556 2.21 -27.39 20.34
C LEU A 556 2.90 -26.85 21.60
N ARG A 557 2.66 -25.59 21.98
CA ARG A 557 3.15 -25.04 23.25
C ARG A 557 2.53 -25.76 24.44
N GLU A 558 1.23 -26.05 24.37
CA GLU A 558 0.53 -26.83 25.41
C GLU A 558 0.92 -28.31 25.37
N ALA A 559 1.13 -28.86 24.18
CA ALA A 559 1.62 -30.24 24.04
C ALA A 559 3.00 -30.44 24.67
N LEU A 560 3.88 -29.43 24.61
CA LEU A 560 5.21 -29.46 25.22
C LEU A 560 5.16 -29.50 26.76
N LYS A 561 4.04 -29.10 27.38
CA LYS A 561 3.85 -29.17 28.83
C LYS A 561 3.46 -30.56 29.32
N HIS A 562 3.18 -31.51 28.42
CA HIS A 562 2.70 -32.83 28.79
C HIS A 562 3.72 -33.56 29.69
N PRO A 563 3.31 -34.11 30.85
CA PRO A 563 4.23 -34.72 31.81
C PRO A 563 5.02 -35.90 31.21
N ASP A 564 4.39 -36.65 30.30
CA ASP A 564 5.01 -37.78 29.59
C ASP A 564 5.81 -37.41 28.33
N LEU A 565 6.16 -36.13 28.13
CA LEU A 565 7.02 -35.73 27.01
C LEU A 565 8.37 -36.47 27.12
N LYS A 566 8.61 -37.45 26.24
CA LYS A 566 9.85 -38.22 26.20
C LYS A 566 10.22 -38.58 24.77
N PRO A 567 11.51 -38.78 24.47
CA PRO A 567 11.91 -39.40 23.21
C PRO A 567 11.21 -40.73 23.02
N ALA A 568 10.68 -40.97 21.82
CA ALA A 568 10.12 -42.24 21.41
C ALA A 568 10.88 -42.74 20.19
N ALA A 569 11.26 -44.02 20.20
CA ALA A 569 11.86 -44.63 19.02
C ALA A 569 10.86 -44.61 17.88
N SER A 570 11.32 -44.27 16.67
CA SER A 570 10.49 -44.38 15.48
C SER A 570 10.06 -45.84 15.31
N PRO A 571 8.77 -46.12 15.06
CA PRO A 571 8.31 -47.49 14.80
C PRO A 571 8.96 -48.10 13.55
N TRP A 572 9.41 -47.23 12.64
CA TRP A 572 10.17 -47.60 11.45
C TRP A 572 11.59 -47.06 11.58
N PRO A 573 12.62 -47.92 11.59
CA PRO A 573 14.00 -47.47 11.62
C PRO A 573 14.35 -46.58 10.44
N ASP A 574 15.30 -45.67 10.63
CA ASP A 574 15.88 -44.88 9.54
C ASP A 574 16.58 -45.84 8.55
N LEU A 575 16.40 -45.61 7.24
CA LEU A 575 17.02 -46.39 6.18
C LEU A 575 18.45 -45.89 5.93
N ASN A 576 19.45 -46.70 6.29
CA ASN A 576 20.83 -46.44 5.94
C ASN A 576 21.11 -46.91 4.51
N MET A 577 21.58 -46.01 3.65
CA MET A 577 21.92 -46.22 2.25
C MET A 577 23.38 -45.81 1.97
N GLY A 578 24.30 -46.15 2.88
CA GLY A 578 25.71 -45.76 2.78
C GLY A 578 25.93 -44.34 3.30
N GLU A 579 26.23 -43.40 2.41
CA GLU A 579 26.43 -41.98 2.78
C GLU A 579 25.11 -41.23 3.07
N LEU A 580 23.97 -41.84 2.75
CA LEU A 580 22.65 -41.25 2.92
C LEU A 580 21.86 -42.01 3.98
N THR A 581 21.19 -41.27 4.85
CA THR A 581 20.20 -41.83 5.78
C THR A 581 18.84 -41.24 5.46
N GLY A 582 17.87 -42.10 5.12
CA GLY A 582 16.49 -41.72 4.85
C GLY A 582 15.60 -41.94 6.07
N ARG A 583 14.97 -40.88 6.58
CA ARG A 583 13.99 -40.97 7.67
C ARG A 583 12.57 -41.08 7.11
N LEU A 584 11.81 -42.07 7.55
CA LEU A 584 10.40 -42.21 7.17
C LEU A 584 9.56 -41.10 7.85
N GLN A 585 8.80 -40.37 7.05
CA GLN A 585 7.75 -39.47 7.54
C GLN A 585 6.38 -40.14 7.36
N PRO A 586 5.70 -40.52 8.46
CA PRO A 586 4.38 -41.14 8.36
C PRO A 586 3.38 -40.20 7.68
N GLU A 587 2.48 -40.77 6.87
CA GLU A 587 1.39 -40.01 6.27
C GLU A 587 0.50 -39.41 7.37
N THR A 588 0.23 -38.11 7.25
CA THR A 588 -0.48 -37.36 8.28
C THR A 588 -1.98 -37.54 8.11
N VAL A 589 -2.63 -38.32 8.99
CA VAL A 589 -4.09 -38.45 9.03
C VAL A 589 -4.66 -37.50 10.09
N CYS A 590 -5.28 -36.42 9.66
CA CYS A 590 -6.02 -35.54 10.57
C CYS A 590 -7.34 -36.21 11.01
N PRO A 591 -7.68 -36.18 12.31
CA PRO A 591 -9.01 -36.62 12.75
C PRO A 591 -10.07 -35.75 12.07
N LYS A 592 -11.11 -36.38 11.52
CA LYS A 592 -12.25 -35.65 10.92
C LYS A 592 -12.85 -34.75 12.00
N SER A 593 -12.98 -33.46 11.70
CA SER A 593 -13.65 -32.50 12.57
C SER A 593 -14.99 -33.07 13.01
N ALA A 594 -15.22 -33.15 14.33
CA ALA A 594 -16.55 -33.44 14.83
C ALA A 594 -17.49 -32.39 14.25
N VAL A 595 -18.52 -32.84 13.52
CA VAL A 595 -19.57 -31.97 13.01
C VAL A 595 -20.25 -31.36 14.23
N VAL A 596 -19.85 -30.15 14.59
CA VAL A 596 -20.67 -29.32 15.46
C VAL A 596 -21.84 -28.92 14.58
N ASN A 597 -22.99 -29.57 14.81
CA ASN A 597 -24.23 -29.20 14.12
C ASN A 597 -24.50 -27.70 14.33
N PRO A 598 -24.95 -26.99 13.27
CA PRO A 598 -25.07 -25.53 13.25
C PRO A 598 -26.06 -24.96 14.28
#